data_AF-A0A165GEH7-F1
#
_entry.id   AF-A0A165GEH7-F1
#
_cell.length_a   1.000
_cell.length_b   1.000
_cell.length_c   1.000
_cell.angle_alpha   90.00
_cell.angle_beta   90.00
_cell.angle_gamma   90.00
#
_symmetry.space_group_name_H-M   'P 1'
#
loop_
_entity.id
_entity.type
_entity.pdbx_description
1 polymer ?
#
loop_
_entity_poly.entity_id
_entity_poly.type
_entity_poly.pdbx_seq_one_letter_code
_entity_poly.pdbx_strand_id
1 'polypeptide(L)'
;MPKAPRRVRAAAHDRPLRPKARLMSQREFAVTQGIEKVDSGSKVDLPAASILAENAAEPIAIPKKERLAARHETLISKLSSLSNNASHAPYAMSKSALRRYKKKAKEAIPLSGLEAALAEVGEEVEQEQERRAEQKAREGKIGESRPKGLSEKQRKKALEAEAKHVGAVLKDPAFRANPFAAIRQHAANTLEKRDLQRLDML
;
A
#
# COMPACT_ATOMS: atom_id res chain seq x y z
N MET A 1 18.62 22.37 49.21
CA MET A 1 17.84 21.22 48.67
C MET A 1 17.37 21.55 47.25
N PRO A 2 17.69 20.74 46.24
CA PRO A 2 17.23 21.01 44.87
C PRO A 2 15.76 20.59 44.70
N LYS A 3 14.95 21.44 44.07
CA LYS A 3 13.53 21.18 43.80
C LYS A 3 13.40 20.13 42.69
N ALA A 4 12.59 19.09 42.92
CA ALA A 4 12.34 18.03 41.94
C ALA A 4 11.66 18.58 40.66
N PRO A 5 11.95 18.01 39.47
CA PRO A 5 11.36 18.47 38.22
C PRO A 5 9.85 18.18 38.18
N ARG A 6 9.05 19.23 37.92
CA ARG A 6 7.60 19.12 37.76
C ARG A 6 7.27 18.36 36.47
N ARG A 7 6.46 17.31 36.60
CA ARG A 7 5.96 16.47 35.49
C ARG A 7 5.22 17.33 34.47
N VAL A 8 5.67 17.31 33.22
CA VAL A 8 5.00 18.01 32.10
C VAL A 8 3.65 17.34 31.87
N ARG A 9 2.56 18.09 31.98
CA ARG A 9 1.21 17.61 31.66
C ARG A 9 1.13 17.35 30.16
N ALA A 10 1.00 16.08 29.77
CA ALA A 10 0.60 15.73 28.41
C ALA A 10 -0.81 16.26 28.16
N ALA A 11 -0.98 17.12 27.16
CA ALA A 11 -2.27 17.65 26.78
C ALA A 11 -3.19 16.50 26.33
N ALA A 12 -4.31 16.31 27.04
CA ALA A 12 -5.28 15.23 26.84
C ALA A 12 -6.26 15.47 25.66
N HIS A 13 -5.96 16.41 24.78
CA HIS A 13 -6.77 16.67 23.60
C HIS A 13 -5.89 16.60 22.36
N ASP A 14 -6.14 15.59 21.53
CA ASP A 14 -5.65 15.55 20.17
C ASP A 14 -6.04 16.85 19.47
N ARG A 15 -5.04 17.62 19.02
CA ARG A 15 -5.28 18.78 18.17
C ARG A 15 -6.00 18.28 16.92
N PRO A 16 -7.08 18.92 16.46
CA PRO A 16 -7.72 18.52 15.22
C PRO A 16 -6.67 18.55 14.11
N LEU A 17 -6.49 17.42 13.43
CA LEU A 17 -5.60 17.29 12.29
C LEU A 17 -5.94 18.40 11.31
N ARG A 18 -5.00 19.33 11.08
CA ARG A 18 -5.09 20.27 9.97
C ARG A 18 -5.44 19.47 8.70
N PRO A 19 -6.45 19.86 7.90
CA PRO A 19 -6.73 19.16 6.67
C PRO A 19 -5.47 19.24 5.80
N LYS A 20 -4.89 18.06 5.52
CA LYS A 20 -3.76 17.95 4.60
C LYS A 20 -4.23 18.53 3.28
N ALA A 21 -3.49 19.50 2.75
CA ALA A 21 -3.83 20.29 1.56
C ALA A 21 -3.90 19.49 0.23
N ARG A 22 -4.02 18.17 0.26
CA ARG A 22 -4.28 17.30 -0.91
C ARG A 22 -4.99 16.03 -0.45
N LEU A 23 -6.28 16.13 -0.13
CA LEU A 23 -7.21 15.03 -0.37
C LEU A 23 -7.81 15.33 -1.74
N MET A 24 -7.16 14.84 -2.80
CA MET A 24 -7.90 14.67 -4.05
C MET A 24 -9.03 13.69 -3.74
N SER A 25 -10.24 14.12 -4.06
CA SER A 25 -11.51 13.48 -3.73
C SER A 25 -11.61 12.08 -4.34
N GLN A 26 -11.00 11.08 -3.73
CA GLN A 26 -11.43 9.70 -3.91
C GLN A 26 -12.64 9.45 -3.01
N ARG A 27 -13.74 10.14 -3.35
CA ARG A 27 -15.05 9.53 -3.12
C ARG A 27 -15.16 8.48 -4.21
N GLU A 28 -14.79 7.25 -3.89
CA GLU A 28 -15.24 6.10 -4.66
C GLU A 28 -16.76 6.14 -4.59
N PHE A 29 -17.40 6.56 -5.68
CA PHE A 29 -18.84 6.43 -5.80
C PHE A 29 -19.17 4.93 -5.70
N ALA A 30 -20.12 4.58 -4.83
CA ALA A 30 -20.52 3.20 -4.55
C ALA A 30 -21.20 2.47 -5.74
N VAL A 31 -21.06 2.98 -6.96
CA VAL A 31 -21.78 2.54 -8.16
C VAL A 31 -20.76 2.02 -9.18
N THR A 32 -20.14 0.88 -8.90
CA THR A 32 -19.25 0.20 -9.85
C THR A 32 -19.77 -1.18 -10.25
N GLN A 33 -20.96 -1.58 -9.81
CA GLN A 33 -21.60 -2.83 -10.24
C GLN A 33 -23.03 -2.53 -10.69
N GLY A 34 -23.29 -2.71 -11.99
CA GLY A 34 -24.62 -2.65 -12.60
C GLY A 34 -25.14 -1.24 -12.84
N ILE A 35 -24.55 -0.51 -13.80
CA ILE A 35 -25.26 0.64 -14.41
C ILE A 35 -26.27 0.03 -15.39
N GLU A 36 -27.48 -0.26 -14.92
CA GLU A 36 -28.60 -0.42 -15.84
C GLU A 36 -28.76 0.90 -16.58
N LYS A 37 -28.69 0.84 -17.92
CA LYS A 37 -28.90 2.01 -18.76
C LYS A 37 -30.37 2.38 -18.63
N VAL A 38 -30.67 3.33 -17.76
CA VAL A 38 -32.03 3.87 -17.64
C VAL A 38 -32.27 4.72 -18.88
N ASP A 39 -33.04 4.19 -19.82
CA ASP A 39 -33.50 4.94 -20.98
C ASP A 39 -34.51 6.00 -20.49
N SER A 40 -33.99 7.18 -20.18
CA SER A 40 -34.76 8.36 -19.87
C SER A 40 -35.59 8.74 -21.11
N GLY A 41 -36.83 8.26 -21.17
CA GLY A 41 -37.73 8.50 -22.30
C GLY A 41 -38.74 7.39 -22.56
N SER A 42 -38.51 6.18 -22.05
CA SER A 42 -39.37 5.01 -22.33
C SER A 42 -40.83 5.14 -21.85
N LYS A 43 -41.09 6.05 -20.90
CA LYS A 43 -42.42 6.30 -20.34
C LYS A 43 -43.09 7.59 -20.86
N VAL A 44 -42.50 8.26 -21.85
CA VAL A 44 -43.01 9.55 -22.37
C VAL A 44 -44.36 9.39 -23.07
N ASP A 45 -44.59 8.25 -23.73
CA ASP A 45 -45.82 7.99 -24.48
C ASP A 45 -46.93 7.32 -23.65
N LEU A 46 -46.65 6.98 -22.38
CA LEU A 46 -47.65 6.37 -21.50
C LEU A 46 -48.57 7.44 -20.91
N PRO A 47 -49.89 7.20 -20.85
CA PRO A 47 -50.82 8.14 -20.25
C PRO A 47 -50.50 8.32 -18.76
N ALA A 48 -50.57 9.56 -18.27
CA ALA A 48 -50.21 9.92 -16.89
C ALA A 48 -50.92 9.07 -15.82
N ALA A 49 -52.14 8.60 -16.09
CA ALA A 49 -52.88 7.70 -15.20
C ALA A 49 -52.19 6.35 -14.98
N SER A 50 -51.51 5.80 -16.01
CA SER A 50 -50.76 4.56 -15.90
C SER A 50 -49.45 4.74 -15.12
N ILE A 51 -48.78 5.88 -15.31
CA ILE A 51 -47.56 6.24 -14.56
C ILE A 51 -47.87 6.47 -13.08
N LEU A 52 -49.01 7.08 -12.77
CA LEU A 52 -49.44 7.29 -11.39
C LEU A 52 -49.88 5.98 -10.72
N ALA A 53 -50.53 5.07 -11.44
CA ALA A 53 -50.91 3.76 -10.91
C ALA A 53 -49.70 2.87 -10.55
N GLU A 54 -48.62 2.94 -11.33
CA GLU A 54 -47.37 2.19 -11.08
C GLU A 54 -46.63 2.68 -9.82
N ASN A 55 -46.71 3.98 -9.54
CA ASN A 55 -46.10 4.61 -8.35
C ASN A 55 -47.03 4.61 -7.12
N ALA A 56 -48.33 4.37 -7.33
CA ALA A 56 -49.32 4.24 -6.27
C ALA A 56 -49.33 2.83 -5.63
N ALA A 57 -48.50 1.91 -6.11
CA ALA A 57 -48.24 0.65 -5.41
C ALA A 57 -47.65 0.96 -4.03
N GLU A 58 -48.48 0.84 -2.99
CA GLU A 58 -48.13 1.20 -1.62
C GLU A 58 -46.87 0.47 -1.17
N PRO A 59 -45.90 1.16 -0.53
CA PRO A 59 -44.75 0.48 0.04
C PRO A 59 -45.26 -0.47 1.14
N ILE A 60 -45.22 -1.77 0.85
CA ILE A 60 -45.61 -2.82 1.79
C ILE A 60 -44.87 -2.56 3.09
N ALA A 61 -45.60 -2.21 4.15
CA ALA A 61 -45.05 -1.93 5.47
C ALA A 61 -44.61 -3.25 6.13
N ILE A 62 -43.49 -3.78 5.66
CA ILE A 62 -42.94 -5.04 6.15
C ILE A 62 -42.64 -4.87 7.65
N PRO A 63 -43.17 -5.74 8.52
CA PRO A 63 -42.88 -5.67 9.94
C PRO A 63 -41.37 -5.78 10.17
N LYS A 64 -40.87 -5.04 11.16
CA LYS A 64 -39.43 -4.90 11.43
C LYS A 64 -38.72 -6.25 11.56
N LYS A 65 -39.41 -7.29 12.05
CA LYS A 65 -38.90 -8.66 12.19
C LYS A 65 -38.58 -9.31 10.83
N GLU A 66 -39.50 -9.21 9.87
CA GLU A 66 -39.31 -9.75 8.52
C GLU A 66 -38.23 -8.98 7.77
N ARG A 67 -38.18 -7.65 7.93
CA ARG A 67 -37.10 -6.84 7.36
C ARG A 67 -35.73 -7.20 7.93
N LEU A 68 -35.66 -7.56 9.21
CA LEU A 68 -34.40 -7.99 9.85
C LEU A 68 -34.01 -9.39 9.35
N ALA A 69 -34.96 -10.33 9.26
CA ALA A 69 -34.72 -11.66 8.71
C ALA A 69 -34.19 -11.59 7.26
N ALA A 70 -34.84 -10.81 6.39
CA ALA A 70 -34.37 -10.60 5.02
C ALA A 70 -32.97 -9.97 4.97
N ARG A 71 -32.65 -9.02 5.86
CA ARG A 71 -31.29 -8.46 5.98
C ARG A 71 -30.27 -9.50 6.45
N HIS A 72 -30.66 -10.39 7.36
CA HIS A 72 -29.80 -11.44 7.87
C HIS A 72 -29.52 -12.49 6.79
N GLU A 73 -30.54 -12.93 6.07
CA GLU A 73 -30.42 -13.88 4.96
C GLU A 73 -29.57 -13.32 3.82
N THR A 74 -29.78 -12.06 3.44
CA THR A 74 -28.93 -11.41 2.43
C THR A 74 -27.47 -11.28 2.86
N LEU A 75 -27.20 -11.08 4.15
CA LEU A 75 -25.83 -11.07 4.68
C LEU A 75 -25.20 -12.46 4.61
N ILE A 76 -25.93 -13.52 4.98
CA ILE A 76 -25.45 -14.91 4.90
C ILE A 76 -25.17 -15.29 3.44
N SER A 77 -26.06 -14.96 2.50
CA SER A 77 -25.85 -15.21 1.06
C SER A 77 -24.63 -14.47 0.49
N LYS A 78 -24.33 -13.27 1.00
CA LYS A 78 -23.10 -12.54 0.65
C LYS A 78 -21.86 -13.19 1.24
N LEU A 79 -21.93 -13.69 2.47
CA LEU A 79 -20.80 -14.40 3.08
C LEU A 79 -20.53 -15.74 2.41
N SER A 80 -21.58 -16.49 2.04
CA SER A 80 -21.44 -17.77 1.34
C SER A 80 -20.92 -17.59 -0.08
N SER A 81 -21.35 -16.55 -0.81
CA SER A 81 -20.79 -16.25 -2.14
C SER A 81 -19.32 -15.80 -2.06
N LEU A 82 -18.95 -15.04 -1.03
CA LEU A 82 -17.56 -14.68 -0.75
C LEU A 82 -16.71 -15.91 -0.35
N SER A 83 -17.27 -16.88 0.36
CA SER A 83 -16.53 -18.10 0.72
C SER A 83 -16.36 -19.06 -0.46
N ASN A 84 -17.33 -19.13 -1.37
CA ASN A 84 -17.32 -20.11 -2.46
C ASN A 84 -16.47 -19.66 -3.68
N ASN A 85 -16.24 -18.36 -3.86
CA ASN A 85 -15.37 -17.83 -4.93
C ASN A 85 -13.92 -17.56 -4.48
N ALA A 86 -13.59 -17.79 -3.21
CA ALA A 86 -12.22 -17.76 -2.73
C ALA A 86 -11.68 -19.19 -2.71
N SER A 87 -10.86 -19.57 -3.70
CA SER A 87 -10.13 -20.85 -3.76
C SER A 87 -9.13 -21.08 -2.61
N HIS A 88 -9.18 -20.25 -1.56
CA HIS A 88 -8.47 -20.41 -0.31
C HIS A 88 -9.21 -19.68 0.83
N ALA A 89 -10.18 -20.34 1.45
CA ALA A 89 -10.64 -19.95 2.77
C ALA A 89 -11.12 -21.12 3.65
N PRO A 90 -10.27 -22.11 3.97
CA PRO A 90 -10.36 -22.63 5.33
C PRO A 90 -9.94 -21.47 6.23
N TYR A 91 -10.87 -20.92 7.02
CA TYR A 91 -10.68 -19.84 8.01
C TYR A 91 -10.89 -18.40 7.53
N ALA A 92 -12.13 -17.91 7.66
CA ALA A 92 -12.47 -16.50 7.93
C ALA A 92 -11.97 -16.06 9.33
N MET A 93 -10.72 -16.33 9.64
CA MET A 93 -10.09 -15.96 10.91
C MET A 93 -9.43 -14.60 10.75
N SER A 94 -9.60 -13.73 11.74
CA SER A 94 -8.92 -12.43 11.72
C SER A 94 -7.39 -12.62 11.68
N LYS A 95 -6.65 -11.61 11.22
CA LYS A 95 -5.17 -11.62 11.17
C LYS A 95 -4.53 -12.08 12.50
N SER A 96 -5.15 -11.82 13.65
CA SER A 96 -4.62 -12.24 14.95
C SER A 96 -4.80 -13.73 15.21
N ALA A 97 -5.90 -14.33 14.75
CA ALA A 97 -6.16 -15.76 14.87
C ALA A 97 -5.22 -16.58 13.97
N LEU A 98 -4.95 -16.12 12.75
CA LEU A 98 -3.92 -16.70 11.88
C LEU A 98 -2.52 -16.68 12.51
N ARG A 99 -2.15 -15.57 13.19
CA ARG A 99 -0.87 -15.49 13.91
C ARG A 99 -0.78 -16.50 15.04
N ARG A 100 -1.84 -16.65 15.83
CA ARG A 100 -1.89 -17.63 16.93
C ARG A 100 -1.83 -19.07 16.42
N TYR A 101 -2.54 -19.37 15.33
CA TYR A 101 -2.51 -20.69 14.70
C TYR A 101 -1.11 -21.03 14.16
N LYS A 102 -0.48 -20.10 13.43
CA LYS A 102 0.90 -20.27 12.95
C LYS A 102 1.90 -20.46 14.09
N LYS A 103 1.70 -19.77 15.21
CA LYS A 103 2.54 -19.95 16.40
C LYS A 103 2.39 -21.35 16.99
N LYS A 104 1.15 -21.82 17.20
CA LYS A 104 0.86 -23.19 17.68
C LYS A 104 1.38 -24.29 16.74
N ALA A 105 1.27 -24.09 15.43
CA ALA A 105 1.74 -25.06 14.43
C ALA A 105 3.27 -25.17 14.43
N LYS A 106 3.98 -24.04 14.58
CA LYS A 106 5.44 -24.04 14.72
C LYS A 106 5.93 -24.67 16.02
N GLU A 107 5.11 -24.63 17.07
CA GLU A 107 5.39 -25.27 18.35
C GLU A 107 5.14 -26.79 18.32
N ALA A 108 4.53 -27.33 17.26
CA ALA A 108 4.07 -28.73 17.16
C ALA A 108 4.93 -29.61 16.21
N ILE A 109 6.22 -29.35 16.10
CA ILE A 109 7.13 -30.11 15.23
C ILE A 109 7.76 -31.31 15.99
N PRO A 110 7.74 -32.55 15.44
CA PRO A 110 8.41 -33.69 16.04
C PRO A 110 9.93 -33.62 15.79
N LEU A 111 10.66 -33.31 16.87
CA LEU A 111 12.09 -33.06 16.94
C LEU A 111 12.92 -34.35 16.99
N SER A 112 13.42 -34.87 15.86
CA SER A 112 14.45 -35.91 15.99
C SER A 112 15.58 -35.97 14.96
N GLY A 113 15.77 -35.00 14.07
CA GLY A 113 17.12 -34.75 13.54
C GLY A 113 17.32 -34.49 12.05
N LEU A 114 16.27 -34.39 11.24
CA LEU A 114 16.41 -34.01 9.82
C LEU A 114 16.37 -32.50 9.55
N GLU A 115 15.84 -31.72 10.49
CA GLU A 115 15.62 -30.28 10.31
C GLU A 115 16.89 -29.46 10.48
N ALA A 116 17.86 -29.92 11.28
CA ALA A 116 19.08 -29.17 11.54
C ALA A 116 19.99 -29.07 10.30
N ALA A 117 20.12 -30.15 9.52
CA ALA A 117 21.00 -30.16 8.33
C ALA A 117 20.36 -29.49 7.09
N LEU A 118 19.03 -29.48 7.00
CA LEU A 118 18.30 -28.81 5.91
C LEU A 118 18.05 -27.32 6.18
N ALA A 119 17.95 -26.89 7.44
CA ALA A 119 17.81 -25.48 7.80
C ALA A 119 19.06 -24.66 7.46
N GLU A 120 20.25 -25.21 7.66
CA GLU A 120 21.49 -24.45 7.41
C GLU A 120 21.73 -24.19 5.91
N VAL A 121 21.48 -25.19 5.05
CA VAL A 121 21.65 -25.06 3.59
C VAL A 121 20.45 -24.34 2.93
N GLY A 122 19.25 -24.52 3.47
CA GLY A 122 18.04 -23.84 2.98
C GLY A 122 18.05 -22.33 3.27
N GLU A 123 18.53 -21.92 4.45
CA GLU A 123 18.55 -20.51 4.83
C GLU A 123 19.54 -19.67 4.00
N GLU A 124 20.66 -20.24 3.54
CA GLU A 124 21.62 -19.52 2.68
C GLU A 124 21.11 -19.34 1.25
N VAL A 125 20.51 -20.38 0.68
CA VAL A 125 20.00 -20.37 -0.71
C VAL A 125 18.75 -19.50 -0.84
N GLU A 126 17.83 -19.54 0.13
CA GLU A 126 16.65 -18.69 0.13
C GLU A 126 17.02 -17.20 0.31
N GLN A 127 17.98 -16.88 1.18
CA GLN A 127 18.41 -15.49 1.38
C GLN A 127 19.07 -14.88 0.14
N GLU A 128 19.83 -15.65 -0.64
CA GLU A 128 20.45 -15.14 -1.86
C GLU A 128 19.44 -14.98 -3.01
N GLN A 129 18.51 -15.93 -3.14
CA GLN A 129 17.45 -15.87 -4.15
C GLN A 129 16.45 -14.75 -3.86
N GLU A 130 16.08 -14.53 -2.59
CA GLU A 130 15.23 -13.40 -2.19
C GLU A 130 15.90 -12.06 -2.48
N ARG A 131 17.20 -11.91 -2.20
CA ARG A 131 17.95 -10.66 -2.48
C ARG A 131 18.01 -10.37 -3.97
N ARG A 132 18.26 -11.37 -4.82
CA ARG A 132 18.31 -11.21 -6.29
C ARG A 132 16.92 -10.96 -6.89
N ALA A 133 15.89 -11.65 -6.41
CA ALA A 133 14.51 -11.43 -6.85
C ALA A 133 14.00 -10.04 -6.43
N GLU A 134 14.34 -9.58 -5.22
CA GLU A 134 13.99 -8.23 -4.77
C GLU A 134 14.69 -7.13 -5.54
N GLN A 135 15.93 -7.34 -6.00
CA GLN A 135 16.66 -6.37 -6.82
C GLN A 135 16.09 -6.30 -8.24
N LYS A 136 15.86 -7.45 -8.88
CA LYS A 136 15.24 -7.51 -10.22
C LYS A 136 13.81 -7.01 -10.25
N ALA A 137 13.04 -7.17 -9.16
CA ALA A 137 11.71 -6.59 -9.03
C ALA A 137 11.70 -5.05 -8.85
N ARG A 138 12.86 -4.44 -8.53
CA ARG A 138 13.03 -2.99 -8.34
C ARG A 138 13.60 -2.30 -9.59
N GLU A 139 14.34 -3.02 -10.43
CA GLU A 139 14.87 -2.53 -11.71
C GLU A 139 13.78 -2.60 -12.79
N GLY A 140 13.03 -1.51 -12.97
CA GLY A 140 12.11 -1.37 -14.12
C GLY A 140 10.77 -0.70 -13.83
N LYS A 141 10.36 -0.55 -12.56
CA LYS A 141 9.12 0.15 -12.20
C LYS A 141 9.36 1.65 -11.97
N ILE A 142 9.38 2.40 -13.06
CA ILE A 142 9.36 3.87 -13.01
C ILE A 142 7.90 4.31 -12.82
N GLY A 143 7.57 4.90 -11.67
CA GLY A 143 6.24 5.48 -11.41
C GLY A 143 5.59 5.10 -10.07
N GLU A 144 6.01 4.00 -9.44
CA GLU A 144 5.53 3.59 -8.11
C GLU A 144 6.57 3.96 -7.04
N SER A 145 6.61 5.23 -6.63
CA SER A 145 7.42 5.60 -5.45
C SER A 145 6.89 4.83 -4.24
N ARG A 146 7.75 4.08 -3.53
CA ARG A 146 7.38 3.42 -2.27
C ARG A 146 6.62 4.42 -1.38
N PRO A 147 5.45 4.06 -0.81
CA PRO A 147 4.69 4.98 0.05
C PRO A 147 5.46 5.36 1.32
N LYS A 148 6.49 4.58 1.66
CA LYS A 148 7.43 4.85 2.74
C LYS A 148 8.72 5.41 2.14
N GLY A 149 8.96 6.69 2.34
CA GLY A 149 10.22 7.34 1.98
C GLY A 149 11.42 6.74 2.72
N LEU A 150 12.62 7.24 2.43
CA LEU A 150 13.87 6.78 3.04
C LEU A 150 13.76 6.70 4.57
N SER A 151 14.25 5.61 5.14
CA SER A 151 14.41 5.44 6.60
C SER A 151 15.30 6.55 7.17
N GLU A 152 15.14 6.93 8.43
CA GLU A 152 16.01 7.90 9.10
C GLU A 152 17.50 7.53 8.98
N LYS A 153 17.83 6.24 9.11
CA LYS A 153 19.21 5.74 8.93
C LYS A 153 19.71 5.98 7.49
N GLN A 154 18.85 5.75 6.51
CA GLN A 154 19.19 5.99 5.10
C GLN A 154 19.34 7.48 4.80
N ARG A 155 18.48 8.33 5.38
CA ARG A 155 18.60 9.79 5.26
C ARG A 155 19.91 10.29 5.85
N LYS A 156 20.28 9.85 7.06
CA LYS A 156 21.56 10.21 7.68
C LYS A 156 22.74 9.79 6.81
N LYS A 157 22.74 8.54 6.33
CA LYS A 157 23.78 8.04 5.43
C LYS A 157 23.87 8.85 4.13
N ALA A 158 22.73 9.21 3.54
CA ALA A 158 22.69 10.06 2.35
C ALA A 158 23.25 11.46 2.64
N LEU A 159 22.86 12.08 3.75
CA LEU A 159 23.38 13.39 4.16
C LEU A 159 24.89 13.37 4.42
N GLU A 160 25.41 12.31 5.04
CA GLU A 160 26.85 12.15 5.26
C GLU A 160 27.62 11.98 3.95
N ALA A 161 27.07 11.24 2.98
CA ALA A 161 27.65 11.08 1.66
C ALA A 161 27.65 12.42 0.90
N GLU A 162 26.54 13.15 0.93
CA GLU A 162 26.43 14.48 0.30
C GLU A 162 27.36 15.50 0.96
N ALA A 163 27.49 15.51 2.28
CA ALA A 163 28.40 16.41 2.97
C ALA A 163 29.87 16.20 2.55
N LYS A 164 30.30 14.94 2.41
CA LYS A 164 31.63 14.59 1.89
C LYS A 164 31.78 15.02 0.44
N HIS A 165 30.77 14.77 -0.38
CA HIS A 165 30.75 15.13 -1.79
C HIS A 165 30.87 16.64 -2.00
N VAL A 166 30.04 17.44 -1.35
CA VAL A 166 30.09 18.91 -1.41
C VAL A 166 31.46 19.43 -0.97
N GLY A 167 32.03 18.86 0.09
CA GLY A 167 33.39 19.21 0.54
C GLY A 167 34.47 18.94 -0.50
N ALA A 168 34.33 17.89 -1.31
CA ALA A 168 35.23 17.60 -2.43
C ALA A 168 35.02 18.55 -3.60
N VAL A 169 33.77 18.82 -3.98
CA VAL A 169 33.41 19.75 -5.07
C VAL A 169 33.95 21.15 -4.81
N LEU A 170 33.84 21.65 -3.57
CA LEU A 170 34.34 22.99 -3.22
C LEU A 170 35.88 23.10 -3.24
N LYS A 171 36.60 21.98 -3.12
CA LYS A 171 38.07 21.93 -3.20
C LYS A 171 38.57 21.88 -4.63
N ASP A 172 37.73 21.49 -5.60
CA ASP A 172 38.11 21.38 -7.00
C ASP A 172 38.45 22.75 -7.60
N PRO A 173 39.66 22.95 -8.15
CA PRO A 173 40.04 24.22 -8.78
C PRO A 173 39.16 24.57 -9.99
N ALA A 174 38.69 23.59 -10.76
CA ALA A 174 37.82 23.82 -11.90
C ALA A 174 36.45 24.37 -11.47
N PHE A 175 35.91 23.85 -10.36
CA PHE A 175 34.66 24.33 -9.78
C PHE A 175 34.79 25.74 -9.20
N ARG A 176 35.93 26.04 -8.55
CA ARG A 176 36.22 27.40 -8.02
C ARG A 176 36.40 28.43 -9.11
N ALA A 177 36.98 28.07 -10.25
CA ALA A 177 37.16 28.96 -11.39
C ALA A 177 35.84 29.23 -12.12
N ASN A 178 35.07 28.18 -12.46
CA ASN A 178 33.76 28.34 -13.09
C ASN A 178 32.84 27.13 -12.78
N PRO A 179 31.86 27.29 -11.88
CA PRO A 179 31.01 26.18 -11.45
C PRO A 179 30.14 25.64 -12.59
N PHE A 180 29.67 26.50 -13.49
CA PHE A 180 28.84 26.06 -14.63
C PHE A 180 29.64 25.28 -15.67
N ALA A 181 30.91 25.66 -15.91
CA ALA A 181 31.78 24.90 -16.80
C ALA A 181 32.10 23.52 -16.22
N ALA A 182 32.40 23.44 -14.92
CA ALA A 182 32.64 22.18 -14.22
C ALA A 182 31.41 21.26 -14.26
N ILE A 183 30.19 21.79 -14.09
CA ILE A 183 28.95 21.02 -14.21
C ILE A 183 28.76 20.50 -15.63
N ARG A 184 29.00 21.32 -16.66
CA ARG A 184 28.91 20.89 -18.08
C ARG A 184 29.88 19.76 -18.39
N GLN A 185 31.13 19.88 -17.93
CA GLN A 185 32.15 18.85 -18.13
C GLN A 185 31.81 17.56 -17.37
N HIS A 186 31.34 17.66 -16.12
CA HIS A 186 30.89 16.51 -15.36
C HIS A 186 29.73 15.77 -16.05
N ALA A 187 28.76 16.51 -16.57
CA ALA A 187 27.63 15.95 -17.31
C ALA A 187 28.11 15.22 -18.59
N ALA A 188 29.01 15.84 -19.37
CA ALA A 188 29.61 15.20 -20.55
C ALA A 188 30.32 13.89 -20.20
N ASN A 189 31.20 13.91 -19.19
CA ASN A 189 31.91 12.70 -18.72
C ASN A 189 30.94 11.61 -18.22
N THR A 190 29.79 12.00 -17.67
CA THR A 190 28.78 11.04 -17.18
C THR A 190 28.02 10.39 -18.33
N LEU A 191 27.78 11.10 -19.43
CA LEU A 191 27.19 10.54 -20.65
C LEU A 191 28.15 9.55 -21.30
N GLU A 192 29.42 9.92 -21.46
CA GLU A 192 30.45 9.02 -22.01
C GLU A 192 30.58 7.73 -21.19
N LYS A 193 30.60 7.82 -19.86
CA LYS A 193 30.62 6.63 -18.98
C LYS A 193 29.39 5.75 -19.16
N ARG A 194 28.21 6.34 -19.34
CA ARG A 194 26.97 5.59 -19.59
C ARG A 194 27.01 4.90 -20.94
N ASP A 195 27.52 5.57 -21.97
CA ASP A 195 27.64 5.02 -23.31
C ASP A 195 28.65 3.88 -23.36
N LEU A 196 29.79 4.00 -22.66
CA LEU A 196 30.76 2.92 -22.49
C LEU A 196 30.14 1.71 -21.77
N GLN A 197 29.44 1.92 -20.66
CA GLN A 197 28.75 0.84 -19.94
C GLN A 197 27.68 0.14 -20.79
N ARG A 198 27.06 0.87 -21.72
CA ARG A 198 26.07 0.32 -22.63
C ARG A 198 26.71 -0.52 -23.73
N LEU A 199 27.90 -0.13 -24.18
CA LEU A 199 28.69 -0.86 -25.19
C LEU A 199 29.31 -2.14 -24.60
N ASP A 200 29.76 -2.12 -23.34
CA ASP A 200 30.30 -3.31 -22.64
C ASP A 200 29.24 -4.39 -22.34
N MET A 201 27.96 -4.08 -22.52
CA MET A 201 26.81 -4.98 -22.29
C MET A 201 26.29 -5.64 -23.59
N LEU A 202 26.92 -5.36 -24.74
CA LEU A 202 26.64 -5.95 -26.06
C LEU A 202 27.75 -6.91 -26.47
#